data_AF-A0A433CW71-F1
#
_entry.id   AF-A0A433CW71-F1
#
_cell.length_a   1.000
_cell.length_b   1.000
_cell.length_c   1.000
_cell.angle_alpha   90.00
_cell.angle_beta   90.00
_cell.angle_gamma   90.00
#
_symmetry.space_group_name_H-M   'P 1'
#
loop_
_entity.id
_entity.type
_entity.pdbx_description
1 polymer ?
#
loop_
_entity_poly.entity_id
_entity_poly.type
_entity_poly.pdbx_seq_one_letter_code
_entity_poly.pdbx_strand_id
1 'polypeptide(L)'
;QFNDAWEVIAQGIWNVLHKNLLDVLPGDLYRRVYNIILHKNGDKLYQGVRDIITQHLEAVARDQIAPALGVGARTGRTKAGSIRGASSDGGAAFLNILKKAWEDYLTAIRLVGDILLYMVCGFFIPFADCLLLFINCPSNRNAISPLLGSFANVPKVYQLGLDLFRDTVVRSPRFPVQQHLHQIMLEQIQKEREGKIIDRGAIKSAVGMLLALTDVSQNNSLYVVDFEEHYLKTSAAFYKVESQMLLANCDSAEYMEKVQKRLNEEQERTRQYLPETTEPKIRNIIQVEMITNHGKTMEVIEYFG
;
A
#
# COMPACT_ATOMS: atom_id res chain seq x y z
N GLN A 1 5.69 -0.09 -39.75
CA GLN A 1 6.90 -0.39 -38.94
C GLN A 1 6.68 -0.12 -37.46
N PHE A 2 6.46 1.12 -36.99
CA PHE A 2 6.15 1.36 -35.56
C PHE A 2 4.83 0.69 -35.15
N ASN A 3 3.74 0.93 -35.89
CA ASN A 3 2.42 0.40 -35.55
C ASN A 3 2.41 -1.13 -35.46
N ASP A 4 2.98 -1.82 -36.44
CA ASP A 4 3.05 -3.29 -36.47
C ASP A 4 3.91 -3.87 -35.32
N ALA A 5 4.97 -3.16 -34.90
CA ALA A 5 5.78 -3.57 -33.77
C ALA A 5 5.09 -3.26 -32.43
N TRP A 6 4.44 -2.11 -32.34
CA TRP A 6 3.69 -1.65 -31.17
C TRP A 6 2.50 -2.56 -30.88
N GLU A 7 1.73 -2.97 -31.90
CA GLU A 7 0.56 -3.84 -31.74
C GLU A 7 0.92 -5.15 -31.03
N VAL A 8 2.03 -5.78 -31.42
CA VAL A 8 2.54 -7.01 -30.79
C VAL A 8 3.00 -6.75 -29.35
N ILE A 9 3.69 -5.63 -29.09
CA ILE A 9 4.14 -5.27 -27.73
C ILE A 9 2.93 -4.97 -26.83
N ALA A 10 1.99 -4.18 -27.32
CA ALA A 10 0.75 -3.83 -26.64
C ALA A 10 -0.04 -5.08 -26.26
N GLN A 11 -0.20 -6.03 -27.19
CA GLN A 11 -0.86 -7.29 -26.91
C GLN A 11 -0.11 -8.12 -25.86
N GLY A 12 1.22 -8.16 -25.91
CA GLY A 12 2.03 -8.84 -24.89
C GLY A 12 1.86 -8.23 -23.49
N ILE A 13 1.91 -6.90 -23.39
CA ILE A 13 1.66 -6.19 -22.12
C ILE A 13 0.24 -6.44 -21.64
N TRP A 14 -0.76 -6.36 -22.52
CA TRP A 14 -2.15 -6.61 -22.19
C TRP A 14 -2.36 -8.03 -21.64
N ASN A 15 -1.76 -9.04 -22.29
CA ASN A 15 -1.80 -10.44 -21.86
C ASN A 15 -1.21 -10.61 -20.44
N VAL A 16 -0.05 -10.00 -20.18
CA VAL A 16 0.60 -10.02 -18.85
C VAL A 16 -0.29 -9.38 -17.79
N LEU A 17 -0.85 -8.18 -18.07
CA LEU A 17 -1.74 -7.48 -17.13
C LEU A 17 -3.01 -8.27 -16.82
N HIS A 18 -3.53 -9.04 -17.78
CA HIS A 18 -4.72 -9.88 -17.61
C HIS A 18 -4.39 -11.31 -17.15
N LYS A 19 -3.15 -11.59 -16.74
CA LYS A 19 -2.67 -12.92 -16.27
C LYS A 19 -2.84 -14.05 -17.31
N ASN A 20 -2.94 -13.70 -18.59
CA ASN A 20 -3.02 -14.64 -19.70
C ASN A 20 -1.62 -14.91 -20.24
N LEU A 21 -0.86 -15.78 -19.57
CA LEU A 21 0.56 -16.04 -19.89
C LEU A 21 0.78 -16.99 -21.09
N LEU A 22 -0.15 -17.06 -22.03
CA LEU A 22 -0.01 -17.92 -23.21
C LEU A 22 0.75 -17.19 -24.34
N ASP A 23 1.87 -17.81 -24.74
CA ASP A 23 2.58 -17.69 -26.02
C ASP A 23 3.08 -16.32 -26.48
N VAL A 24 3.86 -15.61 -25.65
CA VAL A 24 4.74 -14.57 -26.19
C VAL A 24 6.19 -14.85 -25.85
N LEU A 25 6.96 -15.26 -26.86
CA LEU A 25 8.41 -15.48 -26.75
C LEU A 25 9.09 -14.16 -26.37
N PRO A 26 9.78 -14.08 -25.21
CA PRO A 26 10.40 -12.84 -24.75
C PRO A 26 11.37 -12.23 -25.78
N GLY A 27 12.10 -13.08 -26.52
CA GLY A 27 13.08 -12.67 -27.52
C GLY A 27 12.53 -11.77 -28.64
N ASP A 28 11.32 -12.04 -29.12
CA ASP A 28 10.71 -11.26 -30.21
C ASP A 28 10.20 -9.90 -29.72
N LEU A 29 9.70 -9.83 -28.48
CA LEU A 29 9.30 -8.57 -27.86
C LEU A 29 10.51 -7.67 -27.64
N TYR A 30 11.61 -8.21 -27.11
CA TYR A 30 12.84 -7.46 -26.90
C TYR A 30 13.38 -6.82 -28.18
N ARG A 31 13.43 -7.60 -29.27
CA ARG A 31 13.91 -7.11 -30.57
C ARG A 31 13.03 -5.98 -31.11
N ARG A 32 11.72 -6.08 -30.93
CA ARG A 32 10.76 -5.05 -31.38
C ARG A 32 10.89 -3.77 -30.56
N VAL A 33 11.01 -3.87 -29.23
CA VAL A 33 11.26 -2.72 -28.34
C VAL A 33 12.57 -2.03 -28.73
N TYR A 34 13.64 -2.79 -28.90
CA TYR A 34 14.94 -2.27 -29.32
C TYR A 34 14.85 -1.51 -30.66
N ASN A 35 14.20 -2.09 -31.67
CA ASN A 35 14.02 -1.44 -32.96
C ASN A 35 13.24 -0.13 -32.85
N ILE A 36 12.18 -0.08 -32.03
CA ILE A 36 11.39 1.14 -31.80
C ILE A 36 12.26 2.25 -31.19
N ILE A 37 13.09 1.92 -30.21
CA ILE A 37 14.00 2.85 -29.54
C ILE A 37 15.08 3.35 -30.51
N LEU A 38 15.67 2.43 -31.29
CA LEU A 38 16.69 2.76 -32.29
C LEU A 38 16.17 3.77 -33.33
N HIS A 39 14.89 3.65 -33.72
CA HIS A 39 14.22 4.58 -34.63
C HIS A 39 13.71 5.87 -33.95
N LYS A 40 14.20 6.20 -32.75
CA LYS A 40 13.85 7.42 -31.98
C LYS A 40 12.35 7.57 -31.68
N ASN A 41 11.62 6.46 -31.57
CA ASN A 41 10.19 6.45 -31.21
C ASN A 41 9.93 6.08 -29.74
N GLY A 42 10.92 6.29 -28.86
CA GLY A 42 10.84 5.95 -27.44
C GLY A 42 9.71 6.67 -26.69
N ASP A 43 9.44 7.93 -27.00
CA ASP A 43 8.38 8.70 -26.34
C ASP A 43 6.99 8.15 -26.66
N LYS A 44 6.75 7.79 -27.93
CA LYS A 44 5.49 7.15 -28.36
C LYS A 44 5.29 5.79 -27.70
N LEU A 45 6.37 5.02 -27.56
CA LEU A 45 6.33 3.75 -26.83
C LEU A 45 5.99 3.96 -25.35
N TYR A 46 6.61 4.94 -24.70
CA TYR A 46 6.36 5.25 -23.29
C TYR A 46 4.91 5.69 -23.04
N GLN A 47 4.38 6.57 -23.90
CA GLN A 47 2.97 6.99 -23.82
C GLN A 47 2.02 5.81 -24.04
N GLY A 48 2.26 4.97 -25.05
CA GLY A 48 1.44 3.79 -25.27
C GLY A 48 1.44 2.82 -24.08
N VAL A 49 2.60 2.60 -23.45
CA VAL A 49 2.72 1.76 -22.24
C VAL A 49 1.93 2.37 -21.09
N ARG A 50 2.07 3.68 -20.88
CA ARG A 50 1.31 4.44 -19.87
C ARG A 50 -0.20 4.28 -20.09
N ASP A 51 -0.67 4.42 -21.33
CA ASP A 51 -2.09 4.35 -21.67
C ASP A 51 -2.67 2.95 -21.39
N ILE A 52 -1.97 1.89 -21.79
CA ILE A 52 -2.41 0.51 -21.54
C ILE A 52 -2.49 0.22 -20.04
N ILE A 53 -1.47 0.61 -19.27
CA ILE A 53 -1.45 0.40 -17.82
C ILE A 53 -2.57 1.21 -17.16
N THR A 54 -2.77 2.46 -17.57
CA THR A 54 -3.85 3.32 -17.06
C THR A 54 -5.22 2.70 -17.32
N GLN A 55 -5.48 2.27 -18.56
CA GLN A 55 -6.74 1.63 -18.94
C GLN A 55 -7.01 0.36 -18.11
N HIS A 56 -5.98 -0.46 -17.89
CA HIS A 56 -6.09 -1.65 -17.05
C HIS A 56 -6.41 -1.30 -15.60
N LEU A 57 -5.71 -0.33 -15.01
CA LEU A 57 -5.95 0.10 -13.63
C LEU A 57 -7.33 0.72 -13.44
N GLU A 58 -7.82 1.49 -14.41
CA GLU A 58 -9.19 2.00 -14.41
C GLU A 58 -10.23 0.87 -14.44
N ALA A 59 -9.97 -0.20 -15.20
CA ALA A 59 -10.82 -1.39 -15.21
C ALA A 59 -10.78 -2.11 -13.85
N VAL A 60 -9.59 -2.34 -13.27
CA VAL A 60 -9.45 -2.92 -11.93
C VAL A 60 -10.16 -2.09 -10.87
N ALA A 61 -10.00 -0.77 -10.89
CA ALA A 61 -10.66 0.15 -9.96
C ALA A 61 -12.19 0.06 -10.09
N ARG A 62 -12.71 0.03 -11.32
CA ARG A 62 -14.16 -0.01 -11.61
C ARG A 62 -14.80 -1.36 -11.29
N ASP A 63 -14.14 -2.46 -11.64
CA ASP A 63 -14.75 -3.78 -11.68
C ASP A 63 -14.45 -4.60 -10.42
N GLN A 64 -13.32 -4.35 -9.74
CA GLN A 64 -12.93 -5.07 -8.53
C GLN A 64 -13.06 -4.23 -7.26
N ILE A 65 -12.56 -2.98 -7.28
CA ILE A 65 -12.44 -2.16 -6.06
C ILE A 65 -13.73 -1.38 -5.78
N ALA A 66 -14.31 -0.74 -6.79
CA ALA A 66 -15.51 0.08 -6.62
C ALA A 66 -16.73 -0.70 -6.08
N PRO A 67 -16.99 -1.97 -6.47
CA PRO A 67 -18.05 -2.75 -5.85
C PRO A 67 -17.82 -2.95 -4.35
N ALA A 68 -16.57 -3.17 -3.92
CA ALA A 68 -16.22 -3.37 -2.52
C ALA A 68 -16.46 -2.11 -1.66
N LEU A 69 -16.33 -0.90 -2.24
CA LEU A 69 -16.73 0.35 -1.58
C LEU A 69 -18.23 0.37 -1.26
N GLY A 70 -19.05 -0.22 -2.13
CA GLY A 70 -20.51 -0.29 -2.01
C GLY A 70 -21.03 -1.48 -1.19
N VAL A 71 -20.20 -2.51 -0.94
CA VAL A 71 -20.56 -3.63 -0.05
C VAL A 71 -20.78 -3.14 1.40
N GLY A 72 -20.18 -2.01 1.80
CA GLY A 72 -20.50 -1.32 3.05
C GLY A 72 -21.79 -0.47 3.03
N ALA A 73 -22.33 -0.12 1.85
CA ALA A 73 -23.48 0.76 1.69
C ALA A 73 -24.80 0.03 1.32
N ARG A 74 -24.73 -1.22 0.83
CA ARG A 74 -25.92 -1.95 0.32
C ARG A 74 -26.65 -2.80 1.36
N THR A 75 -26.25 -2.75 2.64
CA THR A 75 -27.02 -3.33 3.75
C THR A 75 -27.81 -2.25 4.50
N GLY A 76 -28.92 -1.80 3.90
CA GLY A 76 -29.97 -1.10 4.64
C GLY A 76 -30.42 0.22 4.03
N ARG A 77 -31.47 0.14 3.21
CA ARG A 77 -32.34 1.29 2.98
C ARG A 77 -33.20 1.49 4.24
N THR A 78 -32.69 2.24 5.22
CA THR A 78 -33.53 2.87 6.27
C THR A 78 -33.15 4.33 6.44
N LYS A 79 -34.18 5.15 6.56
CA LYS A 79 -34.15 6.61 6.63
C LYS A 79 -33.28 7.12 7.79
N ALA A 80 -32.61 8.25 7.53
CA ALA A 80 -32.15 9.27 8.47
C ALA A 80 -31.34 8.84 9.72
N GLY A 81 -30.10 9.30 9.79
CA GLY A 81 -29.33 9.43 11.03
C GLY A 81 -28.41 8.24 11.36
N SER A 82 -27.13 8.57 11.52
CA SER A 82 -26.01 7.71 11.93
C SER A 82 -25.28 6.98 10.80
N ILE A 83 -24.01 7.36 10.63
CA ILE A 83 -22.96 6.58 9.97
C ILE A 83 -22.82 5.29 10.80
N ARG A 84 -23.64 4.28 10.50
CA ARG A 84 -23.48 2.95 11.11
C ARG A 84 -22.24 2.33 10.48
N GLY A 85 -21.26 2.04 11.31
CA GLY A 85 -19.96 1.48 10.93
C GLY A 85 -20.13 0.31 9.96
N ALA A 86 -19.20 0.23 9.01
CA ALA A 86 -19.11 -0.90 8.11
C ALA A 86 -19.22 -2.20 8.92
N SER A 87 -20.10 -3.11 8.50
CA SER A 87 -20.18 -4.44 9.12
C SER A 87 -18.77 -5.00 9.26
N SER A 88 -18.47 -5.62 10.40
CA SER A 88 -17.08 -5.97 10.73
C SER A 88 -16.38 -6.81 9.66
N ASP A 89 -17.17 -7.57 8.92
CA ASP A 89 -16.79 -8.40 7.79
C ASP A 89 -16.50 -7.58 6.50
N GLY A 90 -17.28 -6.54 6.23
CA GLY A 90 -17.14 -5.72 5.00
C GLY A 90 -15.83 -4.95 4.92
N GLY A 91 -15.34 -4.43 6.05
CA GLY A 91 -14.05 -3.72 6.09
C GLY A 91 -12.86 -4.64 5.85
N ALA A 92 -12.86 -5.83 6.48
CA ALA A 92 -11.80 -6.82 6.25
C ALA A 92 -11.83 -7.36 4.81
N ALA A 93 -13.02 -7.58 4.26
CA ALA A 93 -13.18 -7.97 2.86
C ALA A 93 -12.61 -6.92 1.89
N PHE A 94 -12.89 -5.64 2.12
CA PHE A 94 -12.33 -4.55 1.32
C PHE A 94 -10.80 -4.53 1.34
N LEU A 95 -10.17 -4.61 2.53
CA LEU A 95 -8.71 -4.63 2.63
C LEU A 95 -8.11 -5.82 1.88
N ASN A 96 -8.75 -6.99 1.95
CA ASN A 96 -8.29 -8.20 1.24
C ASN A 96 -8.45 -8.10 -0.28
N ILE A 97 -9.54 -7.49 -0.77
CA ILE A 97 -9.72 -7.21 -2.20
C ILE A 97 -8.65 -6.24 -2.70
N LEU A 98 -8.41 -5.15 -1.97
CA LEU A 98 -7.40 -4.16 -2.33
C LEU A 98 -5.99 -4.74 -2.28
N LYS A 99 -5.67 -5.53 -1.24
CA LYS A 99 -4.41 -6.29 -1.12
C LYS A 99 -4.19 -7.17 -2.34
N LYS A 100 -5.19 -7.98 -2.71
CA LYS A 100 -5.08 -8.87 -3.87
C LYS A 100 -4.85 -8.09 -5.16
N ALA A 101 -5.62 -7.01 -5.40
CA ALA A 101 -5.45 -6.17 -6.58
C ALA A 101 -4.04 -5.56 -6.65
N TRP A 102 -3.51 -5.10 -5.51
CA TRP A 102 -2.15 -4.57 -5.39
C TRP A 102 -1.06 -5.61 -5.67
N GLU A 103 -1.12 -6.79 -5.04
CA GLU A 103 -0.13 -7.87 -5.21
C GLU A 103 -0.12 -8.44 -6.63
N ASP A 104 -1.31 -8.61 -7.21
CA ASP A 104 -1.50 -9.02 -8.59
C ASP A 104 -0.89 -8.00 -9.56
N TYR A 105 -1.18 -6.71 -9.34
CA TYR A 105 -0.65 -5.63 -10.16
C TYR A 105 0.88 -5.50 -10.04
N LEU A 106 1.43 -5.58 -8.83
CA LEU A 106 2.88 -5.53 -8.61
C LEU A 106 3.62 -6.68 -9.32
N THR A 107 3.01 -7.86 -9.38
CA THR A 107 3.58 -8.98 -10.14
C THR A 107 3.55 -8.68 -11.64
N ALA A 108 2.42 -8.19 -12.16
CA ALA A 108 2.28 -7.87 -13.57
C ALA A 108 3.22 -6.74 -14.01
N ILE A 109 3.34 -5.64 -13.24
CA ILE A 109 4.19 -4.51 -13.60
C ILE A 109 5.69 -4.86 -13.58
N ARG A 110 6.12 -5.79 -12.73
CA ARG A 110 7.49 -6.32 -12.76
C ARG A 110 7.76 -7.07 -14.06
N LEU A 111 6.84 -7.94 -14.48
CA LEU A 111 6.95 -8.65 -15.75
C LEU A 111 6.92 -7.70 -16.96
N VAL A 112 6.09 -6.65 -16.92
CA VAL A 112 6.10 -5.60 -17.94
C VAL A 112 7.44 -4.85 -17.95
N GLY A 113 8.01 -4.57 -16.79
CA GLY A 113 9.36 -4.01 -16.66
C GLY A 113 10.42 -4.92 -17.27
N ASP A 114 10.33 -6.23 -17.06
CA ASP A 114 11.24 -7.22 -17.63
C ASP A 114 11.14 -7.25 -19.15
N ILE A 115 9.92 -7.16 -19.73
CA ILE A 115 9.71 -7.06 -21.19
C ILE A 115 10.31 -5.76 -21.76
N LEU A 116 10.21 -4.66 -21.01
CA LEU A 116 10.63 -3.33 -21.45
C LEU A 116 12.03 -2.94 -20.96
N LEU A 117 12.87 -3.91 -20.58
CA LEU A 117 14.21 -3.69 -20.03
C LEU A 117 15.05 -2.71 -20.87
N TYR A 118 14.97 -2.79 -22.20
CA TYR A 118 15.73 -1.91 -23.11
C TYR A 118 15.25 -0.44 -23.11
N MET A 119 14.03 -0.13 -22.67
CA MET A 119 13.61 1.26 -22.42
C MET A 119 14.30 1.86 -21.19
N VAL A 120 14.77 1.02 -20.28
CA VAL A 120 15.35 1.43 -18.99
C VAL A 120 16.86 1.56 -19.10
N CYS A 121 17.52 0.68 -19.85
CA CYS A 121 18.95 0.75 -20.08
C CYS A 121 19.28 1.74 -21.19
N GLY A 122 19.59 2.99 -20.81
CA GLY A 122 20.13 4.00 -21.73
C GLY A 122 21.53 3.68 -22.28
N PHE A 123 22.01 2.43 -22.19
CA PHE A 123 23.34 2.03 -22.63
C PHE A 123 23.37 0.62 -23.22
N PHE A 124 24.21 0.48 -24.24
CA PHE A 124 24.62 -0.73 -24.97
C PHE A 124 24.95 -1.88 -24.00
N ILE A 125 24.06 -2.86 -23.83
CA ILE A 125 24.45 -4.19 -23.36
C ILE A 125 24.57 -5.05 -24.63
N PRO A 126 25.76 -5.52 -25.01
CA PRO A 126 25.91 -6.41 -26.15
C PRO A 126 25.11 -7.69 -25.89
N PHE A 127 24.36 -8.12 -26.91
CA PHE A 127 23.43 -9.26 -26.91
C PHE A 127 23.99 -10.55 -26.29
N ALA A 128 25.32 -10.71 -26.25
CA ALA A 128 26.01 -11.85 -25.66
C ALA A 128 25.84 -11.97 -24.13
N ASP A 129 25.75 -10.86 -23.39
CA ASP A 129 25.70 -10.90 -21.93
C ASP A 129 24.28 -11.10 -21.38
N CYS A 130 23.25 -10.64 -22.09
CA CYS A 130 21.85 -10.92 -21.73
C CYS A 130 21.46 -12.38 -21.99
N LEU A 131 22.04 -13.01 -23.03
CA LEU A 131 21.72 -14.39 -23.39
C LEU A 131 22.29 -15.41 -22.38
N LEU A 132 23.45 -15.11 -21.78
CA LEU A 132 24.09 -15.97 -20.78
C LEU A 132 23.34 -16.02 -19.44
N LEU A 133 22.54 -14.99 -19.11
CA LEU A 133 21.67 -14.98 -17.93
C LEU A 133 20.44 -15.90 -18.07
N PHE A 134 19.98 -16.14 -19.30
CA PHE A 134 18.78 -16.95 -19.56
C PHE A 134 19.09 -18.39 -20.00
N ILE A 135 20.24 -18.65 -20.65
CA ILE A 135 20.56 -19.99 -21.17
C ILE A 135 20.99 -20.99 -20.08
N ASN A 136 21.54 -20.53 -18.94
CA ASN A 136 22.18 -21.41 -17.95
C ASN A 136 21.44 -21.64 -16.62
N CYS A 137 20.10 -21.60 -16.57
CA CYS A 137 19.44 -22.10 -15.35
C CYS A 137 18.04 -22.69 -15.55
N PRO A 138 17.94 -24.01 -15.81
CA PRO A 138 16.82 -24.79 -15.32
C PRO A 138 17.05 -25.06 -13.82
N SER A 139 16.13 -24.58 -12.98
CA SER A 139 15.91 -24.99 -11.57
C SER A 139 16.48 -24.17 -10.41
N ASN A 140 16.96 -22.92 -10.54
CA ASN A 140 17.17 -22.11 -9.33
C ASN A 140 16.96 -20.60 -9.51
N ARG A 141 15.77 -20.11 -9.11
CA ARG A 141 15.41 -18.67 -9.10
C ARG A 141 16.23 -17.84 -8.10
N ASN A 142 17.03 -18.46 -7.22
CA ASN A 142 17.73 -17.76 -6.15
C ASN A 142 19.18 -17.37 -6.48
N ALA A 143 19.69 -17.68 -7.68
CA ALA A 143 21.09 -17.42 -8.05
C ALA A 143 21.30 -16.13 -8.88
N ILE A 144 20.24 -15.42 -9.26
CA ILE A 144 20.34 -14.17 -10.06
C ILE A 144 20.53 -12.94 -9.16
N SER A 145 20.33 -13.06 -7.84
CA SER A 145 20.37 -11.93 -6.92
C SER A 145 21.75 -11.26 -6.69
N PRO A 146 22.92 -11.94 -6.78
CA PRO A 146 24.18 -11.27 -6.46
C PRO A 146 24.86 -10.56 -7.64
N LEU A 147 24.57 -10.94 -8.89
CA LEU A 147 25.12 -10.29 -10.10
C LEU A 147 24.24 -9.14 -10.62
N LEU A 148 23.02 -9.01 -10.07
CA LEU A 148 22.17 -7.83 -10.20
C LEU A 148 22.42 -6.81 -9.06
N GLY A 149 23.56 -6.94 -8.37
CA GLY A 149 23.99 -6.01 -7.32
C GLY A 149 24.47 -4.70 -7.93
N SER A 150 23.73 -3.61 -7.69
CA SER A 150 24.07 -2.21 -8.02
C SER A 150 23.68 -1.66 -9.39
N PHE A 151 22.51 -2.00 -9.93
CA PHE A 151 21.78 -1.06 -10.80
C PHE A 151 20.85 -0.20 -9.94
N ALA A 152 21.41 0.83 -9.31
CA ALA A 152 20.72 1.83 -8.51
C ALA A 152 19.82 2.77 -9.35
N ASN A 153 18.97 2.20 -10.19
CA ASN A 153 17.94 2.93 -10.91
C ASN A 153 16.72 2.02 -11.02
N VAL A 154 15.72 2.28 -10.17
CA VAL A 154 14.41 1.62 -10.25
C VAL A 154 13.93 1.70 -11.70
N PRO A 155 13.47 0.59 -12.32
CA PRO A 155 13.02 0.62 -13.71
C PRO A 155 11.97 1.73 -13.87
N LYS A 156 12.19 2.68 -14.79
CA LYS A 156 11.27 3.82 -15.02
C LYS A 156 9.82 3.38 -15.22
N VAL A 157 9.62 2.16 -15.77
CA VAL A 157 8.31 1.52 -15.96
C VAL A 157 7.70 1.03 -14.64
N TYR A 158 8.52 0.47 -13.73
CA TYR A 158 8.06 0.05 -12.41
C TYR A 158 7.61 1.27 -11.58
N GLN A 159 8.43 2.33 -11.56
CA GLN A 159 8.07 3.57 -10.89
C GLN A 159 6.83 4.22 -11.52
N LEU A 160 6.76 4.28 -12.86
CA LEU A 160 5.56 4.70 -13.57
C LEU A 160 4.32 3.91 -13.13
N GLY A 161 4.44 2.59 -12.99
CA GLY A 161 3.32 1.77 -12.54
C GLY A 161 2.87 2.07 -11.12
N LEU A 162 3.81 2.33 -10.20
CA LEU A 162 3.47 2.80 -8.84
C LEU A 162 2.74 4.15 -8.89
N ASP A 163 3.24 5.11 -9.68
CA ASP A 163 2.61 6.42 -9.87
C ASP A 163 1.20 6.29 -10.47
N LEU A 164 1.02 5.43 -11.46
CA LEU A 164 -0.29 5.18 -12.06
C LEU A 164 -1.24 4.51 -11.07
N PHE A 165 -0.80 3.52 -10.30
CA PHE A 165 -1.64 2.89 -9.27
C PHE A 165 -2.07 3.90 -8.21
N ARG A 166 -1.14 4.75 -7.76
CA ARG A 166 -1.43 5.86 -6.85
C ARG A 166 -2.54 6.75 -7.40
N ASP A 167 -2.39 7.24 -8.62
CA ASP A 167 -3.25 8.29 -9.17
C ASP A 167 -4.60 7.76 -9.67
N THR A 168 -4.63 6.54 -10.21
CA THR A 168 -5.83 5.97 -10.83
C THR A 168 -6.68 5.13 -9.86
N VAL A 169 -6.04 4.50 -8.86
CA VAL A 169 -6.70 3.59 -7.91
C VAL A 169 -6.82 4.22 -6.53
N VAL A 170 -5.70 4.48 -5.85
CA VAL A 170 -5.73 4.90 -4.43
C VAL A 170 -6.32 6.30 -4.28
N ARG A 171 -5.74 7.28 -5.00
CA ARG A 171 -6.19 8.67 -5.05
C ARG A 171 -7.07 8.94 -6.27
N SER A 172 -7.84 7.94 -6.67
CA SER A 172 -8.74 8.05 -7.82
C SER A 172 -9.71 9.22 -7.64
N PRO A 173 -9.87 10.13 -8.62
CA PRO A 173 -10.87 11.19 -8.55
C PRO A 173 -12.30 10.64 -8.70
N ARG A 174 -12.44 9.42 -9.23
CA ARG A 174 -13.73 8.79 -9.53
C ARG A 174 -14.26 7.94 -8.38
N PHE A 175 -13.38 7.34 -7.59
CA PHE A 175 -13.73 6.42 -6.53
C PHE A 175 -13.03 6.83 -5.22
N PRO A 176 -13.75 6.99 -4.10
CA PRO A 176 -13.17 7.47 -2.84
C PRO A 176 -12.39 6.37 -2.09
N VAL A 177 -11.47 5.70 -2.77
CA VAL A 177 -10.70 4.55 -2.24
C VAL A 177 -9.83 4.98 -1.08
N GLN A 178 -9.08 6.09 -1.20
CA GLN A 178 -8.22 6.64 -0.14
C GLN A 178 -8.98 6.87 1.17
N GLN A 179 -10.09 7.62 1.12
CA GLN A 179 -10.88 7.95 2.31
C GLN A 179 -11.42 6.67 2.98
N HIS A 180 -11.96 5.75 2.18
CA HIS A 180 -12.52 4.50 2.69
C HIS A 180 -11.44 3.57 3.29
N LEU A 181 -10.26 3.51 2.65
CA LEU A 181 -9.11 2.77 3.15
C LEU A 181 -8.67 3.27 4.53
N HIS A 182 -8.48 4.58 4.70
CA HIS A 182 -8.08 5.13 6.00
C HIS A 182 -9.15 4.88 7.07
N GLN A 183 -10.43 5.08 6.73
CA GLN A 183 -11.53 4.83 7.65
C GLN A 183 -11.49 3.37 8.14
N ILE A 184 -11.41 2.39 7.23
CA ILE A 184 -11.39 0.98 7.60
C ILE A 184 -10.15 0.64 8.43
N MET A 185 -8.96 1.13 8.06
CA MET A 185 -7.75 0.89 8.82
C MET A 185 -7.87 1.40 10.26
N LEU A 186 -8.39 2.62 10.46
CA LEU A 186 -8.62 3.19 11.78
C LEU A 186 -9.69 2.41 12.56
N GLU A 187 -10.77 1.99 11.91
CA GLU A 187 -11.81 1.17 12.53
C GLU A 187 -11.27 -0.20 12.99
N GLN A 188 -10.40 -0.85 12.21
CA GLN A 188 -9.80 -2.12 12.61
C GLN A 188 -8.84 -1.94 13.80
N ILE A 189 -8.03 -0.88 13.81
CA ILE A 189 -7.15 -0.57 14.95
C ILE A 189 -7.98 -0.29 16.21
N GLN A 190 -9.07 0.46 16.08
CA GLN A 190 -9.99 0.73 17.18
C GLN A 190 -10.61 -0.56 17.74
N LYS A 191 -11.09 -1.45 16.85
CA LYS A 191 -11.61 -2.77 17.25
C LYS A 191 -10.56 -3.58 18.03
N GLU A 192 -9.30 -3.55 17.59
CA GLU A 192 -8.23 -4.24 18.29
C GLU A 192 -7.95 -3.64 19.69
N ARG A 193 -8.00 -2.30 19.84
CA ARG A 193 -7.89 -1.65 21.16
C ARG A 193 -9.00 -2.03 22.12
N GLU A 194 -10.18 -2.36 21.58
CA GLU A 194 -11.35 -2.89 22.29
C GLU A 194 -11.26 -4.41 22.55
N GLY A 195 -10.14 -5.05 22.20
CA GLY A 195 -9.91 -6.49 22.43
C GLY A 195 -10.54 -7.41 21.39
N LYS A 196 -11.03 -6.88 20.26
CA LYS A 196 -11.56 -7.70 19.17
C LYS A 196 -10.41 -8.24 18.32
N ILE A 197 -10.59 -9.45 17.80
CA ILE A 197 -9.66 -10.07 16.86
C ILE A 197 -9.84 -9.40 15.49
N ILE A 198 -8.72 -9.05 14.87
CA ILE A 198 -8.67 -8.42 13.55
C ILE A 198 -7.69 -9.17 12.63
N ASP A 199 -7.82 -8.96 11.33
CA ASP A 199 -6.84 -9.39 10.34
C ASP A 199 -5.66 -8.38 10.31
N ARG A 200 -4.67 -8.59 11.18
CA ARG A 200 -3.43 -7.80 11.21
C ARG A 200 -2.67 -7.85 9.88
N GLY A 201 -2.77 -8.97 9.15
CA GLY A 201 -2.11 -9.17 7.87
C GLY A 201 -2.66 -8.23 6.80
N ALA A 202 -3.98 -8.03 6.77
CA ALA A 202 -4.63 -7.09 5.86
C ALA A 202 -4.19 -5.64 6.12
N ILE A 203 -4.09 -5.22 7.39
CA ILE A 203 -3.58 -3.87 7.74
C ILE A 203 -2.12 -3.74 7.33
N LYS A 204 -1.28 -4.74 7.63
CA LYS A 204 0.13 -4.74 7.25
C LYS A 204 0.33 -4.58 5.74
N SER A 205 -0.48 -5.29 4.94
CA SER A 205 -0.46 -5.16 3.48
C SER A 205 -0.88 -3.75 3.02
N ALA A 206 -1.92 -3.16 3.62
CA ALA A 206 -2.35 -1.80 3.32
C ALA A 206 -1.26 -0.75 3.67
N VAL A 207 -0.64 -0.87 4.84
CA VAL A 207 0.50 -0.03 5.26
C VAL A 207 1.67 -0.20 4.28
N GLY A 208 2.02 -1.43 3.93
CA GLY A 208 3.09 -1.71 2.96
C GLY A 208 2.84 -1.08 1.59
N MET A 209 1.59 -1.12 1.11
CA MET A 209 1.18 -0.41 -0.10
C MET A 209 1.34 1.11 0.05
N LEU A 210 0.83 1.71 1.12
CA LEU A 210 0.93 3.16 1.36
C LEU A 210 2.39 3.64 1.52
N LEU A 211 3.29 2.80 2.05
CA LEU A 211 4.72 3.08 2.12
C LEU A 211 5.41 3.02 0.75
N ALA A 212 4.98 2.11 -0.11
CA ALA A 212 5.54 1.93 -1.45
C ALA A 212 5.12 3.02 -2.44
N LEU A 213 3.99 3.70 -2.17
CA LEU A 213 3.49 4.79 -3.00
C LEU A 213 3.98 6.14 -2.46
N THR A 214 4.54 6.97 -3.34
CA THR A 214 5.10 8.29 -2.97
C THR A 214 4.18 9.42 -3.43
N ASP A 215 4.00 10.44 -2.59
CA ASP A 215 3.43 11.72 -2.98
C ASP A 215 4.51 12.57 -3.70
N VAL A 216 4.25 12.97 -4.95
CA VAL A 216 5.21 13.73 -5.76
C VAL A 216 5.46 15.14 -5.20
N SER A 217 4.46 15.76 -4.58
CA SER A 217 4.54 17.13 -4.07
C SER A 217 5.33 17.23 -2.77
N GLN A 218 5.20 16.24 -1.89
CA GLN A 218 5.85 16.20 -0.58
C GLN A 218 7.09 15.31 -0.56
N ASN A 219 7.36 14.58 -1.65
CA ASN A 219 8.46 13.62 -1.78
C ASN A 219 8.52 12.64 -0.58
N ASN A 220 7.35 12.13 -0.17
CA ASN A 220 7.20 11.26 0.99
C ASN A 220 6.14 10.19 0.72
N SER A 221 6.13 9.12 1.49
CA SER A 221 5.15 8.04 1.32
C SER A 221 3.72 8.50 1.58
N LEU A 222 2.74 7.89 0.91
CA LEU A 222 1.33 8.11 1.20
C LEU A 222 0.96 7.74 2.63
N TYR A 223 1.69 6.80 3.24
CA TYR A 223 1.51 6.48 4.66
C TYR A 223 1.70 7.72 5.53
N VAL A 224 2.81 8.44 5.36
CA VAL A 224 3.10 9.64 6.17
C VAL A 224 2.17 10.78 5.80
N VAL A 225 1.99 11.03 4.50
CA VAL A 225 1.24 12.20 4.00
C VAL A 225 -0.26 12.07 4.28
N ASP A 226 -0.83 10.88 4.08
CA ASP A 226 -2.27 10.71 4.08
C ASP A 226 -2.82 10.03 5.34
N PHE A 227 -2.07 9.11 5.95
CA PHE A 227 -2.61 8.23 6.99
C PHE A 227 -2.05 8.49 8.41
N GLU A 228 -0.73 8.60 8.57
CA GLU A 228 -0.08 8.60 9.89
C GLU A 228 -0.57 9.75 10.77
N GLU A 229 -0.74 10.94 10.21
CA GLU A 229 -1.27 12.08 10.96
C GLU A 229 -2.70 11.81 11.47
N HIS A 230 -3.56 11.22 10.66
CA HIS A 230 -4.92 10.84 11.05
C HIS A 230 -4.92 9.74 12.12
N TYR A 231 -4.03 8.76 12.00
CA TYR A 231 -3.82 7.72 13.00
C TYR A 231 -3.40 8.32 14.36
N LEU A 232 -2.44 9.23 14.36
CA LEU A 232 -1.95 9.87 15.59
C LEU A 232 -3.04 10.74 16.24
N LYS A 233 -3.75 11.55 15.44
CA LYS A 233 -4.85 12.41 15.96
C LYS A 233 -5.99 11.61 16.58
N THR A 234 -6.45 10.55 15.89
CA THR A 234 -7.51 9.69 16.41
C THR A 234 -7.06 8.90 17.64
N SER A 235 -5.79 8.52 17.70
CA SER A 235 -5.21 7.86 18.89
C SER A 235 -5.12 8.78 20.10
N ALA A 236 -4.72 10.05 19.91
CA ALA A 236 -4.73 11.04 20.99
C ALA A 236 -6.14 11.24 21.55
N ALA A 237 -7.15 11.36 20.68
CA ALA A 237 -8.54 11.46 21.10
C ALA A 237 -9.00 10.22 21.88
N PHE A 238 -8.63 9.01 21.44
CA PHE A 238 -8.93 7.76 22.14
C PHE A 238 -8.33 7.75 23.55
N TYR A 239 -7.02 8.01 23.70
CA TYR A 239 -6.35 7.97 25.00
C TYR A 239 -6.76 9.09 25.94
N LYS A 240 -7.15 10.25 25.39
CA LYS A 240 -7.76 11.33 26.19
C LYS A 240 -9.08 10.89 26.83
N VAL A 241 -9.97 10.23 26.08
CA VAL A 241 -11.24 9.74 26.63
C VAL A 241 -11.01 8.58 27.59
N GLU A 242 -10.15 7.64 27.23
CA GLU A 242 -9.83 6.48 28.08
C GLU A 242 -9.21 6.91 29.41
N SER A 243 -8.25 7.85 29.41
CA SER A 243 -7.64 8.36 30.63
C SER A 243 -8.66 8.98 31.59
N GLN A 244 -9.60 9.78 31.09
CA GLN A 244 -10.67 10.38 31.89
C GLN A 244 -11.57 9.31 32.52
N MET A 245 -11.93 8.29 31.74
CA MET A 245 -12.75 7.18 32.22
C MET A 245 -12.01 6.36 33.29
N LEU A 246 -10.73 6.08 33.11
CA LEU A 246 -9.94 5.31 34.08
C LEU A 246 -9.72 6.10 35.38
N LEU A 247 -9.41 7.40 35.31
CA LEU A 247 -9.26 8.24 36.51
C LEU A 247 -10.54 8.34 37.35
N ALA A 248 -11.71 8.24 36.72
CA ALA A 248 -12.99 8.25 37.43
C ALA A 248 -13.32 6.93 38.14
N ASN A 249 -12.69 5.82 37.73
CA ASN A 249 -13.10 4.46 38.12
C ASN A 249 -12.00 3.63 38.78
N CYS A 250 -10.75 4.12 38.82
CA CYS A 250 -9.58 3.39 39.30
C CYS A 250 -8.81 4.23 40.31
N ASP A 251 -8.11 3.57 41.23
CA ASP A 251 -7.05 4.21 42.02
C ASP A 251 -5.78 4.43 41.18
N SER A 252 -4.78 5.13 41.74
CA SER A 252 -3.53 5.43 41.05
C SER A 252 -2.75 4.18 40.62
N ALA A 253 -2.73 3.14 41.46
CA ALA A 253 -1.96 1.94 41.18
C ALA A 253 -2.57 1.17 39.99
N GLU A 254 -3.89 0.95 40.01
CA GLU A 254 -4.62 0.31 38.91
C GLU A 254 -4.54 1.16 37.63
N TYR A 255 -4.62 2.48 37.74
CA TYR A 255 -4.47 3.39 36.60
C TYR A 255 -3.10 3.22 35.93
N MET A 256 -2.02 3.24 36.71
CA MET A 256 -0.66 3.12 36.19
C MET A 256 -0.39 1.74 35.58
N GLU A 257 -0.95 0.67 36.14
CA GLU A 257 -0.90 -0.65 35.52
C GLU A 257 -1.57 -0.66 34.14
N LYS A 258 -2.75 -0.03 34.01
CA LYS A 258 -3.45 0.10 32.72
C LYS A 258 -2.69 0.95 31.71
N VAL A 259 -2.04 2.04 32.14
CA VAL A 259 -1.17 2.84 31.27
C VAL A 259 -0.01 2.00 30.74
N GLN A 260 0.68 1.27 31.61
CA GLN A 260 1.79 0.41 31.20
C GLN A 260 1.33 -0.70 30.24
N LYS A 261 0.14 -1.28 30.48
CA LYS A 261 -0.48 -2.22 29.56
C LYS A 261 -0.72 -1.60 28.18
N ARG A 262 -1.29 -0.39 28.11
CA ARG A 262 -1.53 0.31 26.83
C ARG A 262 -0.24 0.63 26.08
N LEU A 263 0.82 1.03 26.79
CA LEU A 263 2.15 1.24 26.19
C LEU A 263 2.68 -0.04 25.54
N ASN A 264 2.58 -1.18 26.23
CA ASN A 264 3.03 -2.47 25.71
C ASN A 264 2.18 -2.92 24.51
N GLU A 265 0.86 -2.75 24.58
CA GLU A 265 -0.05 -3.07 23.48
C GLU A 265 0.25 -2.26 22.21
N GLU A 266 0.51 -0.96 22.33
CA GLU A 266 0.86 -0.10 21.17
C GLU A 266 2.25 -0.35 20.61
N GLN A 267 3.21 -0.72 21.46
CA GLN A 267 4.53 -1.16 21.02
C GLN A 267 4.40 -2.43 20.17
N GLU A 268 3.68 -3.44 20.66
CA GLU A 268 3.48 -4.68 19.92
C GLU A 268 2.64 -4.46 18.65
N ARG A 269 1.61 -3.61 18.71
CA ARG A 269 0.82 -3.20 17.54
C ARG A 269 1.69 -2.61 16.44
N THR A 270 2.56 -1.66 16.82
CA THR A 270 3.46 -1.02 15.88
C THR A 270 4.39 -2.04 15.24
N ARG A 271 5.00 -2.91 16.05
CA ARG A 271 5.88 -3.99 15.58
C ARG A 271 5.21 -4.96 14.60
N GLN A 272 3.92 -5.25 14.80
CA GLN A 272 3.21 -6.22 13.98
C GLN A 272 2.91 -5.70 12.57
N TYR A 273 2.44 -4.44 12.44
CA TYR A 273 1.92 -3.95 11.17
C TYR A 273 2.08 -2.44 10.86
N LEU A 274 2.68 -1.62 11.72
CA LEU A 274 2.99 -0.21 11.41
C LEU A 274 4.51 0.00 11.22
N PRO A 275 4.95 1.12 10.64
CA PRO A 275 6.38 1.45 10.55
C PRO A 275 6.99 1.72 11.92
N GLU A 276 8.26 1.34 12.09
CA GLU A 276 9.03 1.59 13.33
C GLU A 276 9.10 3.09 13.68
N THR A 277 9.06 3.97 12.68
CA THR A 277 9.05 5.43 12.86
C THR A 277 7.78 5.97 13.53
N THR A 278 6.70 5.19 13.55
CA THR A 278 5.44 5.55 14.21
C THR A 278 5.47 5.27 15.71
N GLU A 279 6.26 4.28 16.16
CA GLU A 279 6.34 3.84 17.55
C GLU A 279 6.64 4.97 18.55
N PRO A 280 7.70 5.78 18.37
CA PRO A 280 8.01 6.85 19.33
C PRO A 280 6.90 7.91 19.37
N LYS A 281 6.18 8.12 18.26
CA LYS A 281 5.10 9.11 18.17
C LYS A 281 3.86 8.67 18.95
N ILE A 282 3.43 7.41 18.79
CA ILE A 282 2.28 6.88 19.53
C ILE A 282 2.59 6.71 21.02
N ARG A 283 3.81 6.28 21.36
CA ARG A 283 4.28 6.22 22.76
C ARG A 283 4.18 7.59 23.43
N ASN A 284 4.67 8.63 22.77
CA ASN A 284 4.60 9.99 23.29
C ASN A 284 3.15 10.47 23.48
N ILE A 285 2.23 10.13 22.57
CA ILE A 285 0.80 10.45 22.72
C ILE A 285 0.23 9.82 23.98
N ILE A 286 0.51 8.55 24.24
CA ILE A 286 0.04 7.85 25.44
C ILE A 286 0.61 8.51 26.70
N GLN A 287 1.91 8.82 26.70
CA GLN A 287 2.56 9.51 27.82
C GLN A 287 1.93 10.88 28.09
N VAL A 288 1.68 11.67 27.05
CA VAL A 288 1.04 12.99 27.20
C VAL A 288 -0.38 12.87 27.70
N GLU A 289 -1.22 12.08 27.02
CA GLU A 289 -2.66 12.03 27.29
C GLU A 289 -3.01 11.26 28.57
N MET A 290 -2.20 10.27 28.96
CA MET A 290 -2.47 9.45 30.14
C MET A 290 -1.60 9.80 31.36
N ILE A 291 -0.44 10.45 31.19
CA ILE A 291 0.46 10.77 32.33
C ILE A 291 0.60 12.29 32.49
N THR A 292 1.17 12.98 31.51
CA THR A 292 1.52 14.41 31.65
C THR A 292 0.31 15.29 31.92
N ASN A 293 -0.80 15.08 31.21
CA ASN A 293 -2.02 15.86 31.37
C ASN A 293 -2.70 15.65 32.74
N HIS A 294 -2.35 14.58 33.46
CA HIS A 294 -2.95 14.19 34.73
C HIS A 294 -1.95 14.15 35.89
N GLY A 295 -0.71 14.61 35.70
CA GLY A 295 0.37 14.48 36.69
C GLY A 295 0.03 15.09 38.06
N LYS A 296 -0.68 16.22 38.08
CA LYS A 296 -1.18 16.83 39.32
C LYS A 296 -2.26 15.98 40.02
N THR A 297 -3.05 15.24 39.26
CA THR A 297 -4.09 14.36 39.80
C THR A 297 -3.47 13.10 40.39
N MET A 298 -2.38 12.58 39.82
CA MET A 298 -1.67 11.42 40.36
C MET A 298 -0.89 11.73 41.63
N GLU A 299 -0.23 12.89 41.71
CA GLU A 299 0.43 13.34 42.95
C GLU A 299 -0.58 13.49 44.10
N VAL A 300 -1.81 13.94 43.83
CA VAL A 300 -2.85 14.11 44.88
C VAL A 300 -3.36 12.77 45.42
N ILE A 301 -3.41 11.70 44.62
CA ILE A 301 -3.89 10.40 45.10
C ILE A 301 -2.86 9.71 46.01
N GLU A 302 -1.55 9.92 45.81
CA GLU A 302 -0.51 9.41 46.72
C GLU A 302 -0.54 10.07 48.11
N TYR A 303 -1.13 11.27 48.25
CA TYR A 303 -1.24 11.97 49.54
C TYR A 303 -2.47 11.59 50.37
N PHE A 304 -3.45 10.89 49.78
CA PHE A 304 -4.71 10.54 50.44
C PHE A 304 -4.99 9.02 50.50
N GLY A 305 -4.01 8.19 50.11
CA GLY A 305 -4.04 6.72 50.24
C GLY A 305 -3.32 6.22 51.48
#